data_AF-A0A523ZSJ5-F1
#
_entry.id   AF-A0A523ZSJ5-F1
#
_cell.length_a   1.000
_cell.length_b   1.000
_cell.length_c   1.000
_cell.angle_alpha   90.00
_cell.angle_beta   90.00
_cell.angle_gamma   90.00
#
_symmetry.space_group_name_H-M   'P 1'
#
loop_
_entity.id
_entity.type
_entity.pdbx_description
1 polymer ?
#
loop_
_entity_poly.entity_id
_entity_poly.type
_entity_poly.pdbx_seq_one_letter_code
_entity_poly.pdbx_strand_id
1 'polypeptide(L)'
;MKKNKVKVEVFVPLGSCVCNSAPLMEKVGHVTSKFKDLVEVQTKSTKSSEAAKYGVQDMCVVVNGKIKLPSDFDEEELEDAILKSS
;
A
#
# COMPACT_ATOMS: atom_id res chain seq x y z
N MET A 1 -0.62 20.93 14.66
CA MET A 1 -1.34 20.38 13.49
C MET A 1 -0.77 19.01 13.17
N LYS A 2 -1.56 17.93 13.28
CA LYS A 2 -1.12 16.62 12.78
C LYS A 2 -1.02 16.73 11.26
N LYS A 3 0.20 16.72 10.70
CA LYS A 3 0.38 16.47 9.27
C LYS A 3 -0.31 15.14 8.98
N ASN A 4 -1.43 15.15 8.25
CA ASN A 4 -2.11 13.93 7.85
C ASN A 4 -1.18 13.20 6.89
N LYS A 5 -0.41 12.25 7.42
CA LYS A 5 0.43 11.40 6.58
C LYS A 5 -0.48 10.58 5.66
N VAL A 6 -0.08 10.44 4.41
CA VAL A 6 -0.72 9.56 3.44
C VAL A 6 -0.53 8.12 3.91
N LYS A 7 -1.65 7.44 4.19
CA LYS A 7 -1.61 6.03 4.58
C LYS A 7 -1.40 5.16 3.35
N VAL A 8 -0.41 4.29 3.38
CA VAL A 8 -0.14 3.30 2.34
C VAL A 8 -0.33 1.92 2.96
N GLU A 9 -1.43 1.26 2.63
CA GLU A 9 -1.83 -0.02 3.19
C GLU A 9 -1.55 -1.13 2.19
N VAL A 10 -0.60 -2.01 2.50
CA VAL A 10 -0.23 -3.16 1.67
C VAL A 10 -1.02 -4.36 2.15
N PHE A 11 -1.91 -4.89 1.32
CA PHE A 11 -2.72 -6.06 1.62
C PHE A 11 -2.05 -7.32 1.06
N VAL A 12 -1.79 -8.28 1.94
CA VAL A 12 -1.16 -9.57 1.60
C VAL A 12 -2.06 -10.74 2.00
N PRO A 13 -2.21 -11.77 1.15
CA PRO A 13 -3.03 -12.93 1.49
C PRO A 13 -2.39 -13.79 2.58
N LEU A 14 -3.16 -14.09 3.62
CA LEU A 14 -2.75 -15.03 4.68
C LEU A 14 -2.57 -16.42 4.10
N GLY A 15 -1.36 -16.96 4.20
CA GLY A 15 -0.99 -18.27 3.68
C GLY A 15 -0.18 -18.23 2.38
N SER A 16 0.03 -17.05 1.79
CA SER A 16 1.02 -16.89 0.71
C SER A 16 2.43 -16.79 1.32
N CYS A 17 3.42 -17.39 0.66
CA CYS A 17 4.81 -17.28 1.10
C CYS A 17 5.25 -15.81 1.11
N VAL A 18 5.98 -15.41 2.15
CA VAL A 18 6.62 -14.09 2.23
C VAL A 18 7.46 -13.78 0.98
N CYS A 19 7.98 -14.82 0.32
CA CYS A 19 8.70 -14.73 -0.95
C CYS A 19 7.91 -14.05 -2.07
N ASN A 20 6.59 -14.25 -2.14
CA ASN A 20 5.75 -13.57 -3.14
C ASN A 20 5.49 -12.11 -2.79
N SER A 21 5.53 -11.76 -1.49
CA SER A 21 5.26 -10.40 -1.03
C SER A 21 6.49 -9.51 -0.92
N ALA A 22 7.67 -10.11 -0.78
CA ALA A 22 8.95 -9.41 -0.67
C ALA A 22 9.19 -8.39 -1.80
N PRO A 23 9.05 -8.72 -3.10
CA PRO A 23 9.29 -7.74 -4.16
C PRO A 23 8.30 -6.56 -4.10
N LEU A 24 7.04 -6.80 -3.74
CA LEU A 24 6.06 -5.72 -3.56
C LEU A 24 6.44 -4.82 -2.39
N MET A 25 6.80 -5.40 -1.24
CA MET A 25 7.19 -4.65 -0.06
C MET A 25 8.46 -3.83 -0.29
N GLU A 26 9.42 -4.38 -1.05
CA GLU A 26 10.64 -3.66 -1.44
C GLU A 26 10.30 -2.47 -2.33
N LYS A 27 9.44 -2.66 -3.36
CA LYS A 27 8.98 -1.59 -4.25
C LYS A 27 8.23 -0.48 -3.50
N VAL A 28 7.28 -0.86 -2.64
CA VAL A 28 6.55 0.09 -1.78
C VAL A 28 7.52 0.80 -0.85
N GLY A 29 8.44 0.08 -0.22
CA GLY A 29 9.46 0.63 0.67
C GLY A 29 10.37 1.64 -0.03
N HIS A 30 10.80 1.34 -1.25
CA HIS A 30 11.65 2.22 -2.06
C HIS A 30 10.94 3.54 -2.37
N VAL A 31 9.71 3.50 -2.90
CA VAL A 31 8.92 4.71 -3.17
C VAL A 31 8.62 5.48 -1.88
N THR A 32 8.11 4.80 -0.86
CA THR A 32 7.70 5.45 0.39
C THR A 32 8.88 6.02 1.18
N SER A 33 10.09 5.50 0.98
CA SER A 33 11.31 6.06 1.60
C SER A 33 11.59 7.50 1.12
N LYS A 34 11.28 7.82 -0.14
CA LYS A 34 11.38 9.18 -0.70
C LYS A 34 10.45 10.16 0.03
N PHE A 35 9.32 9.65 0.53
CA PHE A 35 8.26 10.43 1.18
C PHE A 35 8.07 10.08 2.66
N LYS A 36 9.09 9.54 3.36
CA LYS A 36 8.99 9.00 4.73
C LYS A 36 8.34 9.94 5.77
N ASP A 37 8.51 11.26 5.58
CA ASP A 37 7.95 12.30 6.45
C ASP A 37 6.46 12.57 6.17
N LEU A 38 5.98 12.15 5.00
CA LEU A 38 4.63 12.36 4.48
C LEU A 38 3.80 11.08 4.40
N VAL A 39 4.40 9.89 4.46
CA VAL A 39 3.68 8.62 4.33
C VAL A 39 3.76 7.76 5.59
N GLU A 40 2.74 6.92 5.78
CA GLU A 40 2.70 5.89 6.81
C GLU A 40 2.36 4.55 6.14
N VAL A 41 3.33 3.62 6.14
CA VAL A 41 3.15 2.30 5.53
C VAL A 41 2.64 1.32 6.58
N GLN A 42 1.56 0.61 6.26
CA GLN A 42 1.01 -0.46 7.09
C GLN A 42 0.81 -1.71 6.25
N THR A 43 1.16 -2.87 6.78
CA THR A 43 0.87 -4.16 6.13
C THR A 43 -0.36 -4.79 6.78
N LYS A 44 -1.30 -5.24 5.97
CA LYS A 44 -2.58 -5.82 6.39
C LYS A 44 -2.86 -7.11 5.64
N SER A 45 -3.76 -7.90 6.19
CA SER A 45 -4.21 -9.13 5.55
C SER A 45 -5.37 -8.85 4.59
N THR A 46 -5.42 -9.56 3.46
CA THR A 46 -6.62 -9.55 2.58
C THR A 46 -7.87 -10.10 3.28
N LYS A 47 -7.73 -10.77 4.44
CA LYS A 47 -8.85 -11.21 5.30
C LYS A 47 -9.27 -10.18 6.36
N SER A 48 -8.61 -9.02 6.44
CA SER A 48 -8.97 -7.97 7.39
C SER A 48 -10.29 -7.28 7.00
N SER A 49 -11.02 -6.75 7.99
CA SER A 49 -12.28 -6.02 7.74
C SER A 49 -12.10 -4.81 6.81
N GLU A 50 -10.90 -4.21 6.80
CA GLU A 50 -10.55 -3.10 5.91
C GLU A 50 -10.38 -3.57 4.46
N ALA A 51 -9.79 -4.75 4.24
CA ALA A 51 -9.73 -5.37 2.92
C ALA A 51 -11.15 -5.58 2.37
N ALA A 52 -12.06 -6.08 3.20
CA ALA A 52 -13.46 -6.24 2.82
C ALA A 52 -14.15 -4.91 2.50
N LYS A 53 -13.91 -3.85 3.31
CA LYS A 53 -14.45 -2.50 3.05
C LYS A 53 -13.93 -1.92 1.74
N TYR A 54 -12.65 -2.13 1.45
CA TYR A 54 -12.05 -1.64 0.22
C TYR A 54 -12.45 -2.53 -0.97
N GLY A 55 -12.83 -3.79 -0.77
CA GLY A 55 -13.09 -4.76 -1.84
C GLY A 55 -11.80 -5.39 -2.36
N VAL A 56 -10.84 -5.63 -1.47
CA VAL A 56 -9.55 -6.28 -1.76
C VAL A 56 -9.73 -7.78 -1.62
N GLN A 57 -9.55 -8.50 -2.73
CA GLN A 57 -9.64 -9.97 -2.77
C GLN A 57 -8.23 -10.60 -2.84
N ASP A 58 -7.33 -9.94 -3.57
CA ASP A 58 -5.95 -10.38 -3.82
C ASP A 58 -4.94 -9.36 -3.29
N MET A 59 -3.66 -9.68 -3.48
CA MET A 59 -2.55 -8.83 -3.09
C MET A 59 -2.62 -7.47 -3.79
N CYS A 60 -2.67 -6.38 -3.02
CA CYS A 60 -2.73 -5.03 -3.58
C CYS A 60 -2.23 -3.98 -2.59
N VAL A 61 -2.01 -2.76 -3.08
CA VAL A 61 -1.71 -1.59 -2.26
C VAL A 61 -2.88 -0.63 -2.30
N VAL A 62 -3.25 -0.07 -1.14
CA VAL A 62 -4.30 0.92 -1.02
C VAL A 62 -3.71 2.20 -0.44
N VAL A 63 -3.84 3.30 -1.17
CA VAL A 63 -3.38 4.62 -0.75
C VAL A 63 -4.57 5.41 -0.23
N ASN A 64 -4.47 5.82 1.04
CA ASN A 64 -5.42 6.62 1.80
C ASN A 64 -6.86 6.05 1.81
N GLY A 65 -6.98 4.72 1.73
CA GLY A 65 -8.27 4.03 1.62
C GLY A 65 -9.08 4.33 0.33
N LYS A 66 -8.46 4.99 -0.66
CA LYS A 66 -9.13 5.49 -1.87
C LYS A 66 -8.56 4.91 -3.15
N ILE A 67 -7.25 5.03 -3.35
CA ILE A 67 -6.59 4.60 -4.58
C ILE A 67 -6.12 3.16 -4.38
N LYS A 68 -6.50 2.26 -5.27
CA LYS A 68 -6.02 0.89 -5.28
C LYS A 68 -5.03 0.68 -6.40
N LEU A 69 -3.92 0.06 -6.07
CA LEU A 69 -2.88 -0.34 -7.01
C LEU A 69 -2.75 -1.87 -6.94
N PRO A 70 -2.80 -2.57 -8.10
CA PRO A 70 -2.60 -4.03 -8.15
C PRO A 70 -1.16 -4.37 -7.76
N SER A 71 -0.84 -5.60 -7.35
CA SER A 71 0.54 -5.97 -6.98
C SER A 71 1.60 -5.78 -8.09
N ASP A 72 1.18 -5.60 -9.34
CA ASP A 72 2.06 -5.38 -10.51
C ASP A 72 2.24 -3.89 -10.86
N PHE A 73 1.74 -2.96 -10.03
CA PHE A 73 1.81 -1.51 -10.27
C PHE A 73 3.23 -0.99 -10.51
N ASP A 74 3.39 0.09 -11.28
CA ASP A 74 4.68 0.77 -11.49
C ASP A 74 5.02 1.79 -10.38
N GLU A 75 6.31 2.00 -10.09
CA GLU A 75 6.71 2.93 -9.01
C GLU A 75 6.11 4.33 -9.17
N GLU A 76 6.05 4.83 -10.42
CA GLU A 76 5.41 6.10 -10.77
C GLU A 76 3.93 6.14 -10.38
N GLU A 77 3.19 5.03 -10.49
CA GLU A 77 1.77 4.99 -10.10
C GLU A 77 1.60 5.15 -8.59
N LEU A 78 2.50 4.57 -7.80
CA LEU A 78 2.49 4.74 -6.35
C LEU A 78 2.91 6.15 -5.95
N GLU A 79 3.91 6.72 -6.62
CA GLU A 79 4.34 8.10 -6.42
C GLU A 79 3.21 9.08 -6.72
N ASP A 80 2.55 8.95 -7.88
CA ASP A 80 1.40 9.77 -8.26
C ASP A 80 0.22 9.60 -7.30
N ALA A 81 -0.06 8.38 -6.85
CA ALA A 81 -1.11 8.11 -5.86
C ALA A 81 -0.84 8.80 -4.51
N ILE A 82 0.43 8.83 -4.07
CA ILE A 82 0.85 9.53 -2.85
C ILE A 82 0.70 11.04 -3.05
N LEU A 83 1.14 11.59 -4.18
CA LEU A 83 1.06 13.02 -4.49
C LEU A 83 -0.38 13.53 -4.61
N LYS A 84 -1.27 12.75 -5.24
CA LYS A 84 -2.72 13.05 -5.31
C LYS A 84 -3.42 13.01 -3.95
N SER A 85 -2.81 12.34 -2.96
CA SER A 85 -3.36 12.14 -1.63
C SER A 85 -2.74 13.04 -0.55
N SER A 86 -1.67 13.79 -0.88
CA SER A 86 -0.89 14.65 0.03
C SER A 86 -1.38 16.09 0.08
#